data_AF-U5MP68-F1
#
_entry.id   AF-U5MP68-F1
#
_cell.length_a   1.000
_cell.length_b   1.000
_cell.length_c   1.000
_cell.angle_alpha   90.00
_cell.angle_beta   90.00
_cell.angle_gamma   90.00
#
_symmetry.space_group_name_H-M   'P 1'
#
loop_
_entity.id
_entity.type
_entity.pdbx_description
1 polymer ?
#
loop_
_entity_poly.entity_id
_entity_poly.type
_entity_poly.pdbx_seq_one_letter_code
_entity_poly.pdbx_strand_id
1 'polypeptide(L)' 'MVITPVECIQILGCSRSMMYDNLLRRRDFPCFKIGKRIFINKEKLQIWIDKQCEHKR' A
#
# COMPACT_ATOMS: atom_id res chain seq x y z
N MET A 1 -7.40 10.01 5.27
CA MET A 1 -8.07 9.65 3.97
C MET A 1 -7.76 8.21 3.60
N VAL A 2 -8.70 7.46 3.00
CA VAL A 2 -8.47 6.05 2.57
C VAL A 2 -8.55 5.93 1.06
N ILE A 3 -7.75 5.04 0.49
CA ILE A 3 -7.70 4.75 -0.94
C ILE A 3 -7.85 3.25 -1.18
N THR A 4 -8.28 2.89 -2.39
CA THR A 4 -8.36 1.51 -2.84
C THR A 4 -7.00 0.99 -3.33
N PRO A 5 -6.80 -0.34 -3.44
CA PRO A 5 -5.61 -0.91 -4.04
C PRO A 5 -5.37 -0.43 -5.47
N VAL A 6 -6.43 -0.18 -6.23
CA VAL A 6 -6.36 0.32 -7.61
C VAL A 6 -5.81 1.75 -7.66
N GLU A 7 -6.29 2.63 -6.79
CA GLU A 7 -5.74 3.98 -6.67
C GLU A 7 -4.29 3.95 -6.16
N CYS A 8 -3.99 3.07 -5.21
CA CYS A 8 -2.63 2.91 -4.68
C CYS A 8 -1.65 2.42 -5.76
N ILE A 9 -2.09 1.54 -6.67
CA ILE A 9 -1.33 1.14 -7.86
C ILE A 9 -1.00 2.34 -8.75
N GLN A 10 -1.97 3.22 -9.01
CA GLN A 10 -1.75 4.41 -9.81
C GLN A 10 -0.80 5.41 -9.14
N ILE A 11 -0.86 5.54 -7.82
CA ILE A 11 0.01 6.42 -7.04
C ILE A 11 1.44 5.89 -6.96
N LEU A 12 1.60 4.60 -6.65
CA LEU A 12 2.91 3.95 -6.50
C LEU A 12 3.56 3.58 -7.84
N GLY A 13 2.79 3.53 -8.93
CA GLY A 13 3.26 3.09 -10.25
C GLY A 13 3.63 1.61 -10.32
N CYS A 14 3.09 0.77 -9.43
CA CYS A 14 3.43 -0.66 -9.36
C CYS A 14 2.44 -1.53 -10.15
N SER A 15 2.82 -2.78 -10.44
CA SER A 15 1.90 -3.71 -11.12
C SER A 15 0.80 -4.21 -10.19
N ARG A 16 -0.33 -4.65 -10.77
CA ARG A 16 -1.41 -5.31 -10.01
C ARG A 16 -0.89 -6.50 -9.20
N SER A 17 -0.07 -7.35 -9.81
CA SER A 17 0.54 -8.50 -9.12
C SER A 17 1.40 -8.06 -7.94
N MET A 18 2.22 -7.00 -8.09
CA MET A 18 3.01 -6.46 -6.97
C MET A 18 2.11 -5.99 -5.82
N MET A 19 0.98 -5.35 -6.11
CA MET A 19 0.03 -4.93 -5.09
C MET A 19 -0.63 -6.13 -4.38
N TYR A 20 -1.25 -7.05 -5.11
CA TYR A 20 -2.05 -8.13 -4.53
C TYR A 20 -1.22 -9.29 -3.97
N ASP A 21 -0.12 -9.65 -4.63
CA ASP A 21 0.69 -10.82 -4.26
C ASP A 21 1.80 -10.46 -3.27
N ASN A 22 2.23 -9.20 -3.21
CA ASN A 22 3.32 -8.76 -2.34
C ASN A 22 2.85 -7.75 -1.28
N LEU A 23 2.47 -6.54 -1.70
CA LEU A 23 2.17 -5.44 -0.76
C LEU A 23 1.01 -5.76 0.18
N LEU A 24 -0.11 -6.26 -0.33
CA LEU A 24 -1.29 -6.60 0.49
C LEU A 24 -1.07 -7.81 1.41
N ARG A 25 0.01 -8.58 1.22
CA ARG A 25 0.40 -9.69 2.10
C ARG A 25 1.46 -9.29 3.12
N ARG A 26 2.13 -8.15 2.93
CA ARG A 26 3.13 -7.62 3.87
C ARG A 26 2.46 -7.16 5.16
N ARG A 27 3.02 -7.58 6.30
CA ARG A 27 2.51 -7.21 7.63
C ARG A 27 2.72 -5.73 7.96
N ASP A 28 3.73 -5.13 7.36
CA ASP A 28 4.11 -3.73 7.56
C ASP A 28 3.42 -2.78 6.57
N PHE A 29 2.74 -3.31 5.56
CA PHE A 29 2.03 -2.49 4.59
C PHE A 29 0.71 -1.96 5.21
N PRO A 30 0.40 -0.66 5.09
CA PRO A 30 -0.72 -0.03 5.79
C PRO A 30 -2.08 -0.27 5.10
N CYS A 31 -2.41 -1.53 4.88
CA CYS A 31 -3.70 -1.96 4.37
C CYS A 31 -4.58 -2.55 5.48
N PHE A 32 -5.89 -2.47 5.29
CA PHE A 32 -6.87 -3.09 6.17
C PHE A 32 -8.08 -3.56 5.35
N LYS A 33 -8.79 -4.55 5.87
CA LYS A 33 -10.00 -5.10 5.25
C LYS A 33 -11.24 -4.59 5.98
N ILE A 34 -12.21 -4.10 5.24
CA ILE A 34 -13.56 -3.83 5.73
C ILE A 34 -14.51 -4.75 4.95
N GLY A 35 -15.02 -5.78 5.65
CA GLY A 35 -15.82 -6.83 5.04
C GLY A 35 -15.06 -7.55 3.93
N LYS A 36 -15.55 -7.47 2.69
CA LYS A 36 -14.92 -8.07 1.50
C LYS A 36 -13.95 -7.13 0.76
N ARG A 37 -13.90 -5.85 1.12
CA ARG A 37 -13.08 -4.84 0.42
C ARG A 37 -11.80 -4.53 1.19
N ILE A 38 -10.73 -4.27 0.44
CA ILE A 38 -9.43 -3.85 0.98
C ILE A 38 -9.31 -2.34 0.79
N PHE A 39 -8.81 -1.67 1.81
CA PHE A 39 -8.52 -0.24 1.82
C PHE A 39 -7.12 0.01 2.37
N ILE A 40 -6.55 1.14 1.98
CA ILE A 40 -5.21 1.55 2.36
C ILE A 40 -5.31 2.95 2.95
N ASN A 41 -4.71 3.15 4.12
CA ASN A 41 -4.70 4.46 4.75
C ASN A 41 -3.63 5.32 4.08
N LYS A 42 -4.03 6.44 3.46
CA LYS A 42 -3.13 7.30 2.67
C LYS A 42 -2.03 7.93 3.53
N GLU A 43 -2.33 8.33 4.76
CA GLU A 43 -1.37 8.97 5.67
C GLU A 43 -0.32 7.96 6.14
N LYS A 44 -0.76 6.75 6.50
CA LYS A 44 0.17 5.67 6.85
C LYS A 44 0.98 5.17 5.65
N LEU A 45 0.39 5.19 4.45
CA LEU A 45 1.08 4.85 3.21
C LEU A 45 2.25 5.80 2.94
N GLN A 46 2.04 7.11 3.09
CA GLN A 46 3.12 8.09 2.93
C GLN A 46 4.28 7.79 3.89
N ILE A 47 3.99 7.61 5.19
CA ILE A 47 5.00 7.27 6.20
C ILE A 47 5.72 5.96 5.84
N TRP A 48 5.02 4.97 5.32
CA TRP A 48 5.63 3.71 4.89
C TRP A 48 6.56 3.92 3.70
N ILE A 49 6.17 4.71 2.70
CA ILE A 49 7.01 5.07 1.55
C ILE A 49 8.28 5.80 2.04
N ASP A 50 8.13 6.79 2.92
CA ASP A 50 9.25 7.54 3.47
C ASP A 50 10.26 6.61 4.16
N LYS A 51 9.79 5.64 4.95
CA LYS A 51 10.64 4.59 5.54
C LYS A 51 11.36 3.72 4.52
N GLN A 52 10.72 3.43 3.37
CA GLN A 52 11.40 2.69 2.29
C GLN A 52 12.48 3.56 1.62
N CYS A 53 12.28 4.88 1.53
CA CYS A 53 13.28 5.82 1.03
C CYS A 53 14.46 6.00 1.99
N GLU A 54 14.26 5.84 3.30
CA GLU A 54 15.33 5.89 4.32
C GLU A 54 16.17 4.61 4.36
N HIS A 55 15.62 3.48 3.92
CA HIS A 55 16.39 2.28 3.57
C HIS A 55 17.13 2.49 2.23
N LYS A 56 17.92 3.57 2.15
CA LYS A 56 18.89 3.75 1.07
C LYS A 56 19.93 2.64 1.16
N ARG A 57 20.04 1.94 0.02
CA ARG A 57 21.16 1.11 -0.40
C ARG A 57 22.52 1.74 -0.13
#